data_AF-A0AAU0V2E7-F1
#
_entry.id   AF-A0AAU0V2E7-F1
#
_cell.length_a   1.000
_cell.length_b   1.000
_cell.length_c   1.000
_cell.angle_alpha   90.00
_cell.angle_beta   90.00
_cell.angle_gamma   90.00
#
_symmetry.space_group_name_H-M   'P 1'
#
loop_
_entity.id
_entity.type
_entity.pdbx_description
1 polymer ?
#
loop_
_entity_poly.entity_id
_entity_poly.type
_entity_poly.pdbx_seq_one_letter_code
_entity_poly.pdbx_strand_id
1 'polypeptide(L)'
;MGGDGTVLGVVIAVVGGICSVLVARVSTPRERPAVERLPMADGDDDAGGELKVSPEIWRRFEVLEQKVDHLTAVVETKKIEVTTLERLLRQAMRIIRRANRRLVAAHEVPEEVPRELIPYSIE
;
A
#
# COMPACT_ATOMS: atom_id res chain seq x y z
N MET A 1 -4.80 3.58 -19.90
CA MET A 1 -3.59 3.06 -19.22
C MET A 1 -2.96 4.20 -18.45
N GLY A 2 -2.94 4.18 -17.11
CA GLY A 2 -2.35 5.29 -16.34
C GLY A 2 -2.67 5.37 -14.83
N GLY A 3 -3.50 4.47 -14.28
CA GLY A 3 -3.88 4.52 -12.85
C GLY A 3 -3.02 3.66 -11.93
N ASP A 4 -2.52 2.51 -12.39
CA ASP A 4 -1.87 1.54 -11.50
C ASP A 4 -0.48 2.00 -11.04
N GLY A 5 0.25 2.74 -11.88
CA GLY A 5 1.57 3.29 -11.53
C GLY A 5 1.50 4.43 -10.52
N THR A 6 0.44 5.22 -10.53
CA THR A 6 0.25 6.33 -9.58
C THR A 6 -0.18 5.83 -8.21
N VAL A 7 -1.09 4.84 -8.14
CA VAL A 7 -1.47 4.22 -6.87
C VAL A 7 -0.29 3.52 -6.20
N LEU A 8 0.48 2.73 -6.97
CA LEU A 8 1.68 2.07 -6.45
C LEU A 8 2.73 3.09 -5.98
N GLY A 9 2.94 4.18 -6.75
CA GLY A 9 3.85 5.26 -6.37
C GLY A 9 3.42 5.99 -5.09
N VAL A 10 2.12 6.23 -4.92
CA VAL A 10 1.57 6.84 -3.70
C VAL A 10 1.75 5.93 -2.49
N VAL A 11 1.50 4.63 -2.63
CA VAL A 11 1.70 3.65 -1.55
C VAL A 11 3.17 3.60 -1.13
N ILE A 12 4.09 3.54 -2.08
CA ILE A 12 5.54 3.53 -1.81
C ILE A 12 5.97 4.82 -1.09
N ALA A 13 5.49 5.98 -1.54
CA ALA A 13 5.81 7.26 -0.92
C ALA A 13 5.28 7.37 0.52
N VAL A 14 4.07 6.89 0.79
CA VAL A 14 3.48 6.90 2.14
C VAL A 14 4.23 5.95 3.07
N VAL A 15 4.54 4.73 2.62
CA VAL A 15 5.31 3.76 3.40
C VAL A 15 6.72 4.28 3.69
N GLY A 16 7.41 4.81 2.68
CA GLY A 16 8.75 5.42 2.85
C GLY A 16 8.75 6.62 3.80
N GLY A 17 7.72 7.47 3.72
CA GLY A 17 7.54 8.62 4.62
C GLY A 17 7.28 8.22 6.08
N ILE A 18 6.46 7.21 6.32
CA ILE A 18 6.18 6.72 7.68
C ILE A 18 7.44 6.05 8.26
N CYS A 19 8.15 5.23 7.46
CA CYS A 19 9.38 4.60 7.89
C CYS A 19 10.48 5.62 8.22
N SER A 20 10.65 6.68 7.42
CA SER A 20 11.67 7.70 7.70
C SER A 20 11.33 8.51 8.96
N VAL A 21 10.06 8.83 9.21
CA VAL A 21 9.62 9.53 10.43
C VAL A 21 9.78 8.65 11.66
N LEU A 22 9.46 7.36 11.57
CA LEU A 22 9.65 6.41 12.67
C LEU A 22 11.14 6.22 12.97
N VAL A 23 11.98 6.08 11.95
CA VAL A 23 13.44 6.00 12.12
C VAL A 23 13.97 7.28 12.76
N ALA A 24 13.59 8.46 12.27
CA ALA A 24 14.00 9.75 12.84
C ALA A 24 13.54 9.92 14.29
N ARG A 25 12.33 9.49 14.64
CA ARG A 25 11.81 9.52 16.02
C ARG A 25 12.54 8.56 16.96
N VAL A 26 12.97 7.41 16.46
CA VAL A 26 13.71 6.42 17.24
C VAL A 26 15.19 6.83 17.38
N SER A 27 15.75 7.52 16.39
CA SER A 27 17.15 7.96 16.39
C SER A 27 17.41 9.30 17.04
N THR A 28 16.40 10.10 17.41
CA THR A 28 16.59 11.26 18.31
C THR A 28 16.58 10.80 19.77
N PRO A 29 17.74 10.69 20.45
CA PRO A 29 17.73 10.60 21.90
C PRO A 29 17.26 11.96 22.40
N ARG A 30 16.18 11.94 23.17
CA ARG A 30 15.59 13.09 23.85
C ARG A 30 16.68 13.99 24.44
N GLU A 31 16.85 15.19 23.89
CA GLU A 31 17.69 16.25 24.48
C GLU A 31 17.22 16.45 25.93
N ARG A 32 18.03 15.98 26.87
CA ARG A 32 17.97 16.43 28.27
C ARG A 32 18.55 17.84 28.29
N PRO A 33 17.91 18.81 28.97
CA PRO A 33 18.45 20.16 29.05
C PRO A 33 19.83 20.12 29.70
N ALA A 34 20.78 20.75 29.03
CA ALA A 34 22.19 20.81 29.42
C ALA A 34 22.34 21.44 30.81
N VAL A 35 22.90 20.68 31.74
CA VAL A 35 23.61 21.22 32.91
C VAL A 35 25.09 21.24 32.55
N GLU A 36 25.58 22.46 32.44
CA GLU A 36 26.94 22.98 32.33
C GLU A 36 28.11 22.13 32.90
N ARG A 37 29.11 21.79 32.05
CA ARG A 37 30.59 21.92 32.26
C ARG A 37 31.45 21.15 31.21
N LEU A 38 32.02 21.90 30.24
CA LEU A 38 33.45 22.06 29.83
C LEU A 38 34.45 20.84 29.66
N PRO A 39 35.57 20.97 28.89
CA PRO A 39 35.76 20.30 27.58
C PRO A 39 37.00 19.36 27.46
N MET A 40 37.10 18.74 26.26
CA MET A 40 38.24 18.08 25.58
C MET A 40 38.75 16.71 26.07
N ALA A 41 38.72 15.74 25.15
CA ALA A 41 39.92 15.08 24.62
C ALA A 41 39.54 14.32 23.32
N ASP A 42 40.16 14.68 22.21
CA ASP A 42 40.27 13.81 21.04
C ASP A 42 41.00 12.52 21.45
N GLY A 43 40.43 11.39 21.08
CA GLY A 43 41.03 10.07 21.23
C GLY A 43 40.37 9.11 20.27
N ASP A 44 41.15 8.66 19.28
CA ASP A 44 40.91 7.49 18.44
C ASP A 44 40.23 6.34 19.22
N ASP A 45 39.26 5.67 18.60
CA ASP A 45 39.51 4.28 18.18
C ASP A 45 38.29 3.68 17.47
N ASP A 46 38.58 3.24 16.25
CA ASP A 46 37.86 2.27 15.46
C ASP A 46 37.68 0.97 16.25
N ALA A 47 36.48 0.73 16.78
CA ALA A 47 36.10 -0.55 17.34
C ALA A 47 34.68 -0.87 16.90
N GLY A 48 34.52 -1.97 16.15
CA GLY A 48 33.26 -2.55 15.72
C GLY A 48 32.31 -2.82 16.89
N GLY A 49 31.64 -1.78 17.36
CA GLY A 49 30.59 -1.85 18.34
C GLY A 49 29.39 -2.51 17.69
N GLU A 50 29.26 -3.82 17.86
CA GLU A 50 27.99 -4.50 17.64
C GLU A 50 26.90 -3.67 18.31
N LEU A 51 25.94 -3.20 17.49
CA LEU A 51 24.82 -2.41 17.95
C LEU A 51 23.98 -3.29 18.90
N LYS A 52 24.28 -3.25 20.20
CA LYS A 52 23.57 -4.02 21.23
C LYS A 52 22.20 -3.39 21.45
N VAL A 53 21.24 -3.77 20.61
CA VAL A 53 19.86 -3.31 20.71
C VAL A 53 19.19 -3.98 21.91
N SER A 54 18.56 -3.17 22.78
CA SER A 54 17.80 -3.68 23.94
C SER A 54 16.71 -4.67 23.49
N PRO A 55 16.44 -5.76 24.23
CA PRO A 55 15.41 -6.75 23.89
C PRO A 55 14.02 -6.16 23.61
N GLU A 56 13.68 -5.03 24.24
CA GLU A 56 12.41 -4.33 23.98
C GLU A 56 12.29 -3.78 22.56
N ILE A 57 13.41 -3.39 21.94
CA ILE A 57 13.41 -2.88 20.56
C ILE A 57 13.17 -4.03 19.59
N TRP A 58 13.81 -5.17 19.80
CA TRP A 58 13.57 -6.39 19.03
C TRP A 58 12.10 -6.83 19.07
N ARG A 59 11.49 -6.82 20.26
CA ARG A 59 10.07 -7.14 20.42
C ARG A 59 9.14 -6.17 19.69
N ARG A 60 9.51 -4.88 19.62
CA ARG A 60 8.74 -3.87 18.85
C ARG A 60 8.87 -4.09 17.34
N PHE A 61 10.05 -4.49 16.86
CA PHE A 61 10.24 -4.85 15.46
C PHE A 61 9.44 -6.08 15.07
N GLU A 62 9.42 -7.12 15.91
CA GLU A 62 8.64 -8.34 15.67
C GLU A 62 7.13 -8.04 15.56
N VAL A 63 6.59 -7.18 16.45
CA VAL A 63 5.19 -6.74 16.36
C VAL A 63 4.93 -5.92 15.09
N LEU A 64 5.91 -5.14 14.63
CA LEU A 64 5.77 -4.34 13.42
C LEU A 64 5.79 -5.22 12.17
N GLU A 65 6.70 -6.19 12.12
CA GLU A 65 6.80 -7.20 11.07
C GLU A 65 5.49 -8.00 10.95
N GLN A 66 4.96 -8.51 12.07
CA GLN A 66 3.67 -9.20 12.09
C GLN A 66 2.51 -8.34 11.56
N LYS A 67 2.50 -7.03 11.86
CA LYS A 67 1.48 -6.12 11.34
C LYS A 67 1.63 -5.86 9.85
N VAL A 68 2.86 -5.73 9.36
CA VAL A 68 3.15 -5.57 7.93
C VAL A 68 2.75 -6.84 7.16
N ASP A 69 3.07 -8.02 7.68
CA ASP A 69 2.69 -9.30 7.08
C ASP A 69 1.17 -9.45 7.02
N HIS A 70 0.47 -9.11 8.12
CA HIS A 70 -0.98 -9.14 8.15
C HIS A 70 -1.60 -8.18 7.13
N LEU A 71 -1.13 -6.93 7.06
CA LEU A 71 -1.63 -5.96 6.08
C LEU A 71 -1.33 -6.40 4.65
N THR A 72 -0.17 -7.00 4.40
CA THR A 72 0.21 -7.54 3.10
C THR A 72 -0.75 -8.65 2.67
N ALA A 73 -1.03 -9.62 3.56
CA ALA A 73 -1.98 -10.69 3.29
C ALA A 73 -3.40 -10.17 3.02
N VAL A 74 -3.85 -9.15 3.75
CA VAL A 74 -5.15 -8.50 3.52
C VAL A 74 -5.20 -7.83 2.15
N VAL A 75 -4.16 -7.08 1.78
CA VAL A 75 -4.07 -6.39 0.48
C VAL A 75 -4.07 -7.40 -0.67
N GLU A 76 -3.30 -8.47 -0.58
CA GLU A 76 -3.26 -9.53 -1.59
C GLU A 76 -4.63 -10.20 -1.76
N THR A 77 -5.29 -10.52 -0.66
CA THR A 77 -6.63 -11.11 -0.70
C THR A 77 -7.63 -10.16 -1.35
N LYS A 78 -7.62 -8.87 -0.95
CA LYS A 78 -8.51 -7.86 -1.52
C LYS A 78 -8.24 -7.59 -3.00
N LYS A 79 -6.99 -7.69 -3.43
CA LYS A 79 -6.63 -7.62 -4.87
C LYS A 79 -7.28 -8.77 -5.65
N ILE A 80 -7.29 -9.99 -5.12
CA ILE A 80 -7.94 -11.13 -5.77
C ILE A 80 -9.46 -10.92 -5.84
N GLU A 81 -10.08 -10.45 -4.76
CA GLU A 81 -11.52 -10.15 -4.74
C GLU A 81 -11.89 -9.08 -5.77
N VAL A 82 -11.15 -7.96 -5.81
CA VAL A 82 -11.40 -6.85 -6.75
C VAL A 82 -11.22 -7.33 -8.19
N THR A 83 -10.15 -8.04 -8.51
CA THR A 83 -9.94 -8.56 -9.88
C THR A 83 -11.02 -9.57 -10.30
N THR A 84 -11.51 -10.37 -9.37
CA THR A 84 -12.63 -11.29 -9.62
C THR A 84 -13.93 -10.51 -9.88
N LEU A 85 -14.22 -9.49 -9.09
CA LEU A 85 -15.37 -8.61 -9.28
C LEU A 85 -15.31 -7.92 -10.64
N GLU A 86 -14.17 -7.34 -11.02
CA GLU A 86 -13.99 -6.73 -12.33
C GLU A 86 -14.27 -7.72 -13.48
N ARG A 87 -13.82 -8.97 -13.33
CA ARG A 87 -14.10 -10.02 -14.32
C ARG A 87 -15.60 -10.29 -14.44
N LEU A 88 -16.32 -10.36 -13.32
CA LEU A 88 -17.77 -10.55 -13.31
C LEU A 88 -18.50 -9.37 -13.95
N LEU A 89 -18.10 -8.14 -13.65
CA LEU A 89 -18.70 -6.93 -14.25
C LEU A 89 -18.47 -6.88 -15.77
N ARG A 90 -17.27 -7.22 -16.24
CA ARG A 90 -17.00 -7.37 -17.68
C ARG A 90 -17.85 -8.47 -18.31
N GLN A 91 -18.06 -9.59 -17.61
CA GLN A 91 -18.90 -10.68 -18.10
C GLN A 91 -20.37 -10.27 -18.19
N ALA A 92 -20.90 -9.59 -17.16
CA ALA A 92 -22.25 -9.03 -17.18
C ALA A 92 -22.42 -8.07 -18.38
N MET A 93 -21.43 -7.22 -18.62
CA MET A 93 -21.45 -6.29 -19.76
C MET A 93 -21.53 -6.99 -21.11
N ARG A 94 -20.77 -8.08 -21.30
CA ARG A 94 -20.83 -8.90 -22.52
C ARG A 94 -22.21 -9.53 -22.71
N ILE A 95 -22.85 -9.98 -21.63
CA ILE A 95 -24.19 -10.57 -21.66
C ILE A 95 -25.20 -9.52 -22.10
N ILE A 96 -25.20 -8.34 -21.46
CA ILE A 96 -26.11 -7.24 -21.79
C ILE A 96 -25.96 -6.83 -23.27
N ARG A 97 -24.72 -6.62 -23.74
CA ARG A 97 -24.48 -6.29 -25.16
C ARG A 97 -24.92 -7.41 -26.10
N ARG A 98 -24.78 -8.68 -25.72
CA ARG A 98 -25.25 -9.81 -26.53
C ARG A 98 -26.77 -9.86 -26.57
N ALA A 99 -27.45 -9.59 -25.45
CA ALA A 99 -28.90 -9.50 -25.38
C ALA A 99 -29.42 -8.33 -26.24
N ASN A 100 -28.84 -7.14 -26.09
CA ASN A 100 -29.19 -5.98 -26.90
C ASN A 100 -28.98 -6.21 -28.40
N ARG A 101 -27.89 -6.86 -28.80
CA ARG A 101 -27.70 -7.24 -30.21
C ARG A 101 -28.80 -8.18 -30.73
N ARG A 102 -29.31 -9.08 -29.89
CA ARG A 102 -30.44 -9.96 -30.25
C ARG A 102 -31.75 -9.17 -30.35
N LEU A 103 -32.00 -8.23 -29.44
CA LEU A 103 -33.17 -7.34 -29.50
C LEU A 103 -33.17 -6.51 -30.78
N VAL A 104 -32.03 -5.90 -31.13
CA VAL A 104 -31.88 -5.16 -32.41
C VAL A 104 -32.14 -6.05 -33.61
N ALA A 105 -31.62 -7.28 -33.63
CA ALA A 105 -31.87 -8.23 -34.71
C ALA A 105 -33.36 -8.61 -34.81
N ALA A 106 -34.07 -8.64 -33.69
CA ALA A 106 -35.51 -8.83 -33.61
C ALA A 106 -36.32 -7.54 -33.88
N HIS A 107 -35.67 -6.42 -34.21
CA HIS A 107 -36.28 -5.10 -34.40
C HIS A 107 -36.98 -4.55 -33.14
N GLU A 108 -36.52 -4.98 -31.96
CA GLU A 108 -36.95 -4.47 -30.66
C GLU A 108 -35.98 -3.38 -30.14
N VAL A 109 -36.46 -2.57 -29.19
CA VAL A 109 -35.66 -1.50 -28.58
C VAL A 109 -34.62 -2.11 -27.63
N PRO A 110 -33.33 -1.75 -27.73
CA PRO A 110 -32.30 -2.21 -26.81
C PRO A 110 -32.52 -1.68 -25.39
N GLU A 111 -32.15 -2.46 -24.39
CA GLU A 111 -32.13 -2.00 -23.00
C GLU A 111 -30.95 -1.06 -22.75
N GLU A 112 -31.15 -0.05 -21.89
CA GLU A 112 -30.09 0.87 -21.49
C GLU A 112 -29.03 0.16 -20.65
N VAL A 113 -27.76 0.43 -20.96
CA VAL A 113 -26.64 -0.09 -20.18
C VAL A 113 -26.45 0.77 -18.94
N PRO A 114 -26.42 0.18 -17.72
CA PRO A 114 -26.16 0.92 -16.49
C PRO A 114 -24.84 1.69 -16.54
N ARG A 115 -24.84 2.93 -16.04
CA ARG A 115 -23.69 3.84 -16.14
C ARG A 115 -22.47 3.35 -15.39
N GLU A 116 -22.68 2.65 -14.29
CA GLU A 116 -21.66 2.06 -13.42
C GLU A 116 -20.87 0.96 -14.13
N LEU A 117 -21.44 0.35 -15.17
CA LEU A 117 -20.81 -0.72 -15.93
C LEU A 117 -20.03 -0.21 -17.16
N ILE A 118 -20.16 1.07 -17.52
CA ILE A 118 -19.47 1.70 -18.65
C ILE A 118 -17.93 1.59 -18.52
N PRO A 119 -17.30 1.82 -17.35
CA PRO A 119 -15.85 1.67 -17.20
C PRO A 119 -15.33 0.24 -17.47
N TYR A 120 -16.20 -0.77 -17.38
CA TYR A 120 -15.88 -2.17 -17.63
C TYR A 120 -16.24 -2.63 -19.04
N SER A 121 -16.62 -1.69 -19.90
CA SER A 121 -16.93 -1.97 -21.30
C SER A 121 -15.63 -2.18 -22.07
N ILE A 122 -15.48 -3.35 -22.69
CA ILE A 122 -14.34 -3.68 -23.54
C ILE A 122 -14.70 -3.21 -24.95
N GLU A 123 -13.90 -2.36 -25.57
CA GLU A 123 -14.05 -2.03 -27.00
C GLU A 123 -13.99 -3.28 -27.88
#